data_AF-A0A6C0JAR0-F1
#
_entry.id   AF-A0A6C0JAR0-F1
#
_cell.length_a   1.000
_cell.length_b   1.000
_cell.length_c   1.000
_cell.angle_alpha   90.00
_cell.angle_beta   90.00
_cell.angle_gamma   90.00
#
_symmetry.space_group_name_H-M   'P 1'
#
loop_
_entity.id
_entity.type
_entity.pdbx_description
1 polymer ?
#
loop_
_entity_poly.entity_id
_entity_poly.type
_entity_poly.pdbx_seq_one_letter_code
_entity_poly.pdbx_strand_id
1 'polypeptide(L)'
;MNKYLLIFIFLLYNTIVINYFDNKSNFSPYIIVPLINALLVKYYFGDFDKGYMWSLSDIYYWFGIVVVSIIILSGLKYLRYKL
;
A
#
# COMPACT_ATOMS: atom_id res chain seq x y z
N MET A 1 -5.19 -19.36 -0.15
CA MET A 1 -3.97 -18.57 0.10
C MET A 1 -4.26 -17.61 1.25
N ASN A 2 -3.31 -17.39 2.16
CA ASN A 2 -3.52 -16.50 3.31
C ASN A 2 -3.84 -15.06 2.83
N LYS A 3 -4.95 -14.46 3.30
CA LYS A 3 -5.39 -13.10 2.90
C LYS A 3 -4.29 -12.07 3.09
N TYR A 4 -3.51 -12.16 4.17
CA TYR A 4 -2.40 -11.24 4.43
C TYR A 4 -1.27 -11.38 3.41
N LEU A 5 -0.96 -12.61 2.98
CA LEU A 5 0.04 -12.86 1.94
C LEU A 5 -0.42 -12.30 0.59
N LEU A 6 -1.70 -12.47 0.24
CA LEU A 6 -2.30 -11.89 -0.96
C LEU A 6 -2.19 -10.36 -0.98
N ILE A 7 -2.51 -9.72 0.14
CA ILE A 7 -2.39 -8.26 0.30
C ILE A 7 -0.93 -7.84 0.17
N PHE A 8 0.01 -8.55 0.78
CA PHE A 8 1.43 -8.22 0.67
C PHE A 8 1.93 -8.30 -0.79
N ILE A 9 1.59 -9.37 -1.51
CA ILE A 9 1.93 -9.53 -2.93
C ILE A 9 1.29 -8.41 -3.76
N PHE A 10 0.02 -8.08 -3.48
CA PHE A 10 -0.67 -6.98 -4.14
C PHE A 10 0.02 -5.64 -3.90
N LEU A 11 0.40 -5.33 -2.66
CA LEU A 11 1.12 -4.10 -2.32
C LEU A 11 2.46 -4.01 -3.04
N LEU A 12 3.23 -5.10 -3.08
CA LEU A 12 4.49 -5.17 -3.83
C LEU A 12 4.26 -4.84 -5.30
N TYR A 13 3.39 -5.59 -5.96
CA TYR A 13 3.09 -5.43 -7.38
C TYR A 13 2.58 -4.02 -7.69
N ASN A 14 1.55 -3.57 -6.96
CA ASN A 14 0.89 -2.31 -7.23
C ASN A 14 1.80 -1.10 -6.95
N THR A 15 2.64 -1.17 -5.92
CA THR A 15 3.63 -0.11 -5.65
C THR A 15 4.66 -0.02 -6.77
N ILE A 16 5.14 -1.15 -7.31
CA ILE A 16 6.06 -1.16 -8.46
C ILE A 16 5.39 -0.54 -9.69
N VAL A 17 4.16 -0.96 -10.00
CA VAL A 17 3.39 -0.43 -11.14
C VAL A 17 3.16 1.08 -11.00
N ILE A 18 2.70 1.55 -9.84
CA ILE A 18 2.46 2.98 -9.61
C ILE A 18 3.78 3.77 -9.72
N ASN A 19 4.87 3.26 -9.14
CA ASN A 19 6.17 3.93 -9.16
C ASN A 19 6.84 3.96 -10.55
N TYR A 20 6.32 3.20 -11.52
CA TYR A 20 6.73 3.30 -12.92
C TYR A 20 6.20 4.56 -13.61
N PHE A 21 5.13 5.15 -13.09
CA PHE A 21 4.56 6.40 -13.60
C PHE A 21 5.04 7.60 -12.79
N ASP A 22 5.34 8.70 -13.49
CA ASP A 22 5.69 9.94 -12.82
C ASP A 22 4.51 10.48 -12.00
N ASN A 23 4.74 10.72 -10.72
CA ASN A 23 3.77 11.37 -9.85
C ASN A 23 3.61 12.84 -10.27
N LYS A 24 2.44 13.18 -10.83
CA LYS A 24 2.07 14.54 -11.25
C LYS A 24 1.30 15.33 -10.19
N SER A 25 1.13 14.79 -8.99
CA SER A 25 0.45 15.48 -7.89
C SER A 25 1.42 16.30 -7.04
N ASN A 26 0.89 17.27 -6.31
CA ASN A 26 1.64 18.04 -5.31
C ASN A 26 1.94 17.24 -4.03
N PHE A 27 1.39 16.04 -3.90
CA PHE A 27 1.65 15.17 -2.75
C PHE A 27 2.91 14.36 -2.97
N SER A 28 3.70 14.18 -1.90
CA SER A 28 4.86 13.28 -1.92
C SER A 28 4.45 11.87 -2.36
N PRO A 29 5.25 11.16 -3.19
CA PRO A 29 5.04 9.74 -3.50
C PRO A 29 4.88 8.88 -2.25
N TYR A 30 5.57 9.22 -1.16
CA TYR A 30 5.48 8.54 0.14
C TYR A 30 4.16 8.78 0.89
N ILE A 31 3.29 9.66 0.38
CA ILE A 31 1.96 9.91 0.93
C ILE A 31 0.91 9.35 -0.03
N ILE A 32 0.98 9.74 -1.31
CA ILE A 32 -0.08 9.42 -2.27
C ILE A 32 -0.11 7.94 -2.64
N VAL A 33 1.05 7.28 -2.79
CA VAL A 33 1.10 5.86 -3.16
C VAL A 33 0.59 4.97 -2.03
N PRO A 34 1.01 5.14 -0.75
CA PRO A 34 0.40 4.41 0.36
C PRO A 34 -1.11 4.63 0.48
N LEU A 35 -1.61 5.84 0.23
CA LEU A 35 -3.03 6.15 0.30
C LEU A 35 -3.82 5.44 -0.81
N ILE A 36 -3.32 5.47 -2.05
CA ILE A 36 -3.91 4.71 -3.17
C ILE A 36 -3.94 3.22 -2.84
N ASN A 37 -2.82 2.66 -2.36
CA ASN A 37 -2.75 1.26 -1.96
C ASN A 37 -3.77 0.91 -0.87
N ALA A 38 -3.90 1.74 0.17
CA ALA A 38 -4.85 1.52 1.25
C ALA A 38 -6.31 1.53 0.77
N LEU A 39 -6.65 2.40 -0.18
CA LEU A 39 -7.99 2.41 -0.77
C LEU A 39 -8.23 1.18 -1.66
N LEU A 40 -7.25 0.82 -2.50
CA LEU A 40 -7.37 -0.33 -3.38
C LEU A 40 -7.44 -1.65 -2.60
N VAL A 41 -6.65 -1.79 -1.53
CA VAL A 41 -6.73 -2.99 -0.70
C VAL A 41 -8.09 -3.09 -0.02
N LYS A 42 -8.63 -1.98 0.49
CA LYS A 42 -9.95 -1.95 1.16
C LYS A 42 -11.06 -2.27 0.17
N TYR A 43 -10.92 -1.84 -1.08
CA TYR A 43 -11.85 -2.14 -2.16
C TYR A 43 -11.79 -3.61 -2.62
N TYR A 44 -10.61 -4.14 -2.91
CA TYR A 44 -10.46 -5.49 -3.49
C TYR A 44 -10.53 -6.62 -2.45
N PHE A 45 -9.96 -6.42 -1.27
CA PHE A 45 -9.84 -7.46 -0.26
C PHE A 45 -10.84 -7.30 0.89
N GLY A 46 -11.54 -6.16 0.96
CA GLY A 46 -12.49 -5.84 2.01
C GLY A 46 -11.83 -5.68 3.39
N ASP A 47 -12.66 -5.39 4.38
CA ASP A 47 -12.20 -5.20 5.76
C ASP A 47 -11.56 -6.45 6.35
N PHE A 48 -10.71 -6.25 7.35
CA PHE A 48 -10.13 -7.36 8.11
C PHE A 48 -11.16 -8.01 9.03
N ASP A 49 -12.22 -7.27 9.36
CA ASP A 49 -13.36 -7.74 10.14
C ASP A 49 -14.57 -8.07 9.25
N LYS A 50 -15.54 -8.78 9.84
CA LYS A 50 -16.81 -9.08 9.20
C LYS A 50 -17.79 -7.93 9.40
N GLY A 51 -18.59 -7.64 8.37
CA GLY A 51 -19.76 -6.76 8.49
C GLY A 51 -19.56 -5.30 8.09
N TYR A 52 -18.45 -4.95 7.44
CA TYR A 52 -18.22 -3.60 6.90
C TYR A 52 -18.36 -2.46 7.93
N MET A 53 -17.95 -2.73 9.17
CA MET A 53 -18.00 -1.76 10.26
C MET A 53 -16.61 -1.22 10.55
N TRP A 54 -16.52 0.09 10.79
CA TRP A 54 -15.30 0.69 11.29
C TRP A 54 -15.02 0.21 12.72
N SER A 55 -13.84 -0.34 12.94
CA SER A 55 -13.40 -0.90 14.21
C SER A 55 -11.95 -0.49 14.52
N LEU A 56 -11.45 -0.87 15.70
CA LEU A 56 -10.03 -0.68 16.03
C LEU A 56 -9.09 -1.47 15.09
N SER A 57 -9.57 -2.53 14.43
CA SER A 57 -8.80 -3.27 13.43
C SER A 57 -8.45 -2.39 12.22
N ASP A 58 -9.26 -1.37 11.91
CA ASP A 58 -8.98 -0.42 10.84
C ASP A 58 -7.70 0.38 11.11
N ILE A 59 -7.39 0.69 12.36
CA ILE A 59 -6.16 1.40 12.71
C ILE A 59 -4.94 0.55 12.32
N TYR A 60 -4.96 -0.74 12.67
CA TYR A 60 -3.91 -1.68 12.31
C TYR A 60 -3.85 -1.92 10.80
N TYR A 61 -4.99 -1.94 10.14
CA TYR A 61 -5.08 -1.99 8.68
C TYR A 61 -4.37 -0.79 8.05
N TRP A 62 -4.79 0.44 8.38
CA TRP A 62 -4.24 1.66 7.79
C TRP A 62 -2.75 1.79 8.08
N PHE A 63 -2.35 1.58 9.33
CA PHE A 63 -0.95 1.64 9.72
C PHE A 63 -0.11 0.58 8.98
N GLY A 64 -0.58 -0.67 8.91
CA GLY A 64 0.12 -1.75 8.24
C GLY A 64 0.31 -1.49 6.74
N ILE A 65 -0.75 -1.09 6.04
CA ILE A 65 -0.67 -0.79 4.60
C ILE A 65 0.26 0.39 4.33
N VAL A 66 0.18 1.45 5.15
CA VAL A 66 1.03 2.64 4.99
C VAL A 66 2.51 2.31 5.21
N VAL A 67 2.83 1.64 6.32
CA VAL A 67 4.21 1.27 6.65
C VAL A 67 4.82 0.36 5.58
N VAL A 68 4.09 -0.69 5.17
CA VAL A 68 4.58 -1.61 4.14
C VAL A 68 4.80 -0.89 2.81
N SER A 69 3.88 -0.02 2.38
CA SER A 69 4.03 0.75 1.14
C SER A 69 5.25 1.68 1.18
N ILE A 70 5.50 2.34 2.31
CA ILE A 70 6.68 3.21 2.48
C ILE A 70 7.98 2.41 2.43
N ILE A 71 8.02 1.22 3.05
CA ILE A 71 9.19 0.33 3.00
C ILE A 71 9.49 -0.07 1.55
N ILE A 72 8.47 -0.50 0.80
CA ILE A 72 8.63 -0.91 -0.60
C ILE A 72 9.16 0.26 -1.45
N LEU A 73 8.56 1.45 -1.32
CA LEU A 73 9.03 2.65 -2.03
C LEU A 73 10.46 3.02 -1.69
N SER A 74 10.83 2.92 -0.41
CA SER A 74 12.19 3.23 0.04
C SER A 74 13.21 2.25 -0.54
N GLY A 75 12.86 0.96 -0.59
CA GLY A 75 13.65 -0.07 -1.27
C GLY A 75 13.80 0.19 -2.77
N LEU A 76 12.71 0.52 -3.47
CA LEU A 76 12.74 0.86 -4.90
C LEU A 76 13.61 2.08 -5.17
N LYS A 77 13.48 3.13 -4.35
CA LYS A 77 14.33 4.33 -4.44
C LYS A 77 15.80 3.96 -4.27
N TYR A 78 16.14 3.20 -3.23
CA TYR A 78 17.51 2.75 -2.99
C TYR A 78 18.09 1.99 -4.19
N LEU A 79 17.33 1.06 -4.77
CA LEU A 79 17.75 0.29 -5.94
C LEU A 79 17.98 1.20 -7.16
N ARG A 80 17.13 2.20 -7.38
CA ARG A 80 17.25 3.14 -8.50
C ARG A 80 18.49 4.03 -8.42
N TYR A 81 18.96 4.38 -7.22
CA TYR A 81 20.18 5.21 -7.05
C TYR A 81 21.48 4.39 -7.02
N LYS A 82 21.39 3.07 -6.88
CA LYS A 82 22.54 2.17 -6.80
C LYS A 82 22.92 1.54 -8.14
N LEU A 83 21.98 1.50 -9.09
CA LEU A 83 22.15 1.05 -10.48
C LEU A 83 22.40 2.27 -11.38
#